data_AF-A0A534MEM6-F1
#
_entry.id   AF-A0A534MEM6-F1
#
_cell.length_a   1.000
_cell.length_b   1.000
_cell.length_c   1.000
_cell.angle_alpha   90.00
_cell.angle_beta   90.00
_cell.angle_gamma   90.00
#
_symmetry.space_group_name_H-M   'P 1'
#
loop_
_entity.id
_entity.type
_entity.pdbx_description
1 polymer ?
#
loop_
_entity_poly.entity_id
_entity_poly.type
_entity_poly.pdbx_seq_one_letter_code
_entity_poly.pdbx_strand_id
1 'polypeptide(L)'
;MPIKIAPSILSARFDRLGEQVKEAADAGADLLHIDVMDGPTVRAIRDAGVKPGLVLNPATPFDRAVPFLPDVDLLLVMTVQPGFAGQAFRSDVVPKIREARAYLDKEDLDVELQVDGGIKIDTAPIVAEAGADILVSGSGVFPDHVAANLKKLREVAERSAHRRS
;
A
#
# COMPACT_ATOMS: atom_id res chain seq x y z
N MET A 1 6.35 7.34 -17.25
CA MET A 1 6.86 7.51 -15.88
C MET A 1 8.00 6.53 -15.67
N PRO A 2 9.08 6.91 -14.97
CA PRO A 2 10.14 5.97 -14.58
C PRO A 2 9.60 4.88 -13.64
N ILE A 3 10.31 3.76 -13.55
CA ILE A 3 10.00 2.63 -12.65
C ILE A 3 10.31 3.09 -11.21
N LYS A 4 9.35 2.93 -10.30
CA LYS A 4 9.55 3.19 -8.86
C LYS A 4 10.02 1.92 -8.14
N ILE A 5 10.99 2.03 -7.23
CA ILE A 5 11.53 0.95 -6.41
C ILE A 5 11.21 1.20 -4.93
N ALA A 6 10.52 0.25 -4.29
CA ALA A 6 10.10 0.35 -2.89
C ALA A 6 10.59 -0.86 -2.05
N PRO A 7 11.73 -0.74 -1.34
CA PRO A 7 12.24 -1.79 -0.46
C PRO A 7 11.35 -2.00 0.77
N SER A 8 11.27 -3.25 1.25
CA SER A 8 10.54 -3.58 2.48
C SER A 8 11.44 -3.52 3.70
N ILE A 9 11.08 -2.68 4.69
CA ILE A 9 11.83 -2.59 5.95
C ILE A 9 11.73 -3.87 6.79
N LEU A 10 10.81 -4.78 6.49
CA LEU A 10 10.68 -6.07 7.19
C LEU A 10 11.92 -6.95 7.05
N SER A 11 12.73 -6.72 6.01
CA SER A 11 14.02 -7.39 5.82
C SER A 11 15.21 -6.61 6.37
N ALA A 12 14.96 -5.45 7.00
CA ALA A 12 15.99 -4.61 7.59
C ALA A 12 16.44 -5.15 8.95
N ARG A 13 17.64 -4.72 9.36
CA ARG A 13 18.17 -4.91 10.70
C ARG A 13 17.72 -3.76 11.59
N PHE A 14 16.76 -4.03 12.46
CA PHE A 14 16.13 -3.03 13.34
C PHE A 14 17.10 -2.36 14.31
N ASP A 15 18.19 -3.04 14.71
CA ASP A 15 19.28 -2.48 15.54
C ASP A 15 20.12 -1.42 14.79
N ARG A 16 20.00 -1.35 13.46
CA ARG A 16 20.70 -0.40 12.58
C ARG A 16 19.74 0.29 11.61
N LEU A 17 18.47 0.44 12.00
CA LEU A 17 17.39 0.87 11.09
C LEU A 17 17.67 2.20 10.40
N GLY A 18 18.12 3.21 11.15
CA GLY A 18 18.42 4.54 10.60
C GLY A 18 19.54 4.52 9.54
N GLU A 19 20.57 3.69 9.74
CA GLU A 19 21.64 3.53 8.76
C GLU A 19 21.13 2.84 7.49
N GLN A 20 20.31 1.80 7.63
CA GLN A 20 19.78 1.05 6.48
C GLN A 20 18.75 1.83 5.68
N VAL A 21 17.94 2.67 6.34
CA VAL A 21 17.05 3.63 5.67
C VAL A 21 17.86 4.59 4.82
N LYS A 22 18.98 5.12 5.35
CA LYS A 22 19.87 6.00 4.60
C LYS A 22 20.53 5.29 3.42
N GLU A 23 21.06 4.08 3.62
CA GLU A 23 21.65 3.28 2.55
C GLU A 23 20.64 2.99 1.42
N ALA A 24 19.38 2.69 1.76
CA ALA A 24 18.31 2.47 0.78
C ALA A 24 17.94 3.75 0.03
N ALA A 25 17.86 4.89 0.74
CA ALA A 25 17.62 6.20 0.15
C ALA A 25 18.73 6.60 -0.83
N ASP A 26 20.00 6.49 -0.41
CA ASP A 26 21.19 6.78 -1.23
C ASP A 26 21.27 5.88 -2.48
N ALA A 27 20.70 4.66 -2.41
CA ALA A 27 20.59 3.73 -3.53
C ALA A 27 19.42 4.01 -4.49
N GLY A 28 18.60 5.04 -4.22
CA GLY A 28 17.51 5.48 -5.10
C GLY A 28 16.16 4.83 -4.81
N ALA A 29 15.88 4.44 -3.56
CA ALA A 29 14.53 4.03 -3.17
C ALA A 29 13.54 5.21 -3.28
N ASP A 30 12.43 5.02 -3.98
CA ASP A 30 11.37 6.03 -4.11
C ASP A 30 10.43 6.05 -2.88
N LEU A 31 10.30 4.90 -2.22
CA LEU A 31 9.38 4.67 -1.10
C LEU A 31 9.95 3.60 -0.15
N LEU A 32 9.74 3.77 1.14
CA LEU A 32 10.03 2.74 2.15
C LEU A 32 8.76 2.49 2.97
N HIS A 33 8.29 1.26 2.98
CA HIS A 33 7.10 0.87 3.74
C HIS A 33 7.47 0.17 5.04
N ILE A 34 6.73 0.50 6.10
CA ILE A 34 6.90 -0.04 7.47
C ILE A 34 5.57 -0.59 7.97
N ASP A 35 5.56 -1.75 8.62
CA ASP A 35 4.40 -2.18 9.40
C ASP A 35 4.22 -1.27 10.62
N VAL A 36 3.00 -1.20 11.17
CA VAL A 36 2.64 -0.30 12.29
C VAL A 36 3.74 -0.24 13.36
N MET A 37 4.42 0.90 13.41
CA MET A 37 5.59 1.21 14.24
C MET A 37 5.47 2.64 14.77
N ASP A 38 6.33 3.00 15.71
CA ASP A 38 6.34 4.28 16.40
C ASP A 38 6.76 5.48 15.52
N GLY A 39 6.38 6.69 15.93
CA GLY A 39 6.66 7.94 15.21
C GLY A 39 8.15 8.22 14.89
N PRO A 40 9.14 7.84 15.74
CA PRO A 40 10.55 8.00 15.42
C PRO A 40 10.99 7.34 14.10
N THR A 41 10.43 6.17 13.78
CA THR A 41 10.78 5.45 12.54
C THR A 41 10.27 6.19 11.30
N VAL A 42 9.04 6.70 11.34
CA VAL A 42 8.44 7.51 10.26
C VAL A 42 9.29 8.75 9.99
N ARG A 43 9.70 9.44 11.07
CA ARG A 43 10.54 10.63 10.98
C ARG A 43 11.91 10.32 10.36
N ALA A 44 12.54 9.22 10.74
CA ALA A 44 13.85 8.85 10.18
C ALA A 44 13.80 8.61 8.65
N ILE A 45 12.73 8.01 8.14
CA ILE A 45 12.52 7.81 6.70
C ILE A 45 12.37 9.15 5.98
N ARG A 46 11.54 10.05 6.54
CA ARG A 46 11.32 11.37 5.98
C ARG A 46 12.60 12.23 6.00
N ASP A 47 13.35 12.20 7.10
CA ASP A 47 14.62 12.92 7.25
C ASP A 47 15.69 12.42 6.26
N ALA A 48 15.58 11.16 5.81
CA ALA A 48 16.41 10.59 4.75
C ALA A 48 15.95 10.98 3.32
N GLY A 49 14.92 11.81 3.18
CA GLY A 49 14.41 12.28 1.88
C GLY A 49 13.54 11.27 1.13
N VAL A 50 13.12 10.18 1.79
CA VAL A 50 12.24 9.15 1.22
C VAL A 50 10.83 9.31 1.75
N LYS A 51 9.82 8.98 0.94
CA LYS A 51 8.41 8.99 1.33
C LYS A 51 8.11 7.81 2.29
N PRO A 52 7.72 8.06 3.56
CA PRO A 52 7.30 7.00 4.46
C PRO A 52 5.94 6.41 4.05
N GLY A 53 5.86 5.08 4.02
CA GLY A 53 4.61 4.32 3.87
C GLY A 53 4.29 3.49 5.10
N LEU A 54 3.02 3.41 5.47
CA LEU A 54 2.52 2.60 6.59
C LEU A 54 1.78 1.38 6.06
N VAL A 55 2.03 0.21 6.63
CA VAL A 55 1.38 -1.06 6.26
C VAL A 55 0.42 -1.51 7.36
N LEU A 56 -0.79 -1.88 6.96
CA LEU A 56 -1.83 -2.48 7.79
C LEU A 56 -2.06 -3.92 7.35
N ASN A 57 -1.58 -4.86 8.17
CA ASN A 57 -1.89 -6.28 8.01
C ASN A 57 -3.40 -6.58 8.16
N PRO A 58 -3.92 -7.70 7.62
CA PRO A 58 -5.35 -7.99 7.62
C PRO A 58 -5.97 -7.99 9.03
N ALA A 59 -5.24 -8.47 10.03
CA ALA A 59 -5.72 -8.54 11.42
C ALA A 59 -5.57 -7.21 12.20
N THR A 60 -4.75 -6.28 11.73
CA THR A 60 -4.51 -5.01 12.42
C THR A 60 -5.68 -4.06 12.17
N PRO A 61 -6.41 -3.60 13.21
CA PRO A 61 -7.52 -2.67 13.02
C PRO A 61 -7.02 -1.29 12.55
N PHE A 62 -7.89 -0.54 11.86
CA PHE A 62 -7.52 0.73 11.22
C PHE A 62 -7.13 1.81 12.24
N ASP A 63 -7.77 1.83 13.41
CA ASP A 63 -7.49 2.77 14.51
C ASP A 63 -6.02 2.81 14.95
N ARG A 64 -5.28 1.72 14.75
CA ARG A 64 -3.84 1.64 15.02
C ARG A 64 -3.00 2.48 14.07
N ALA A 65 -3.49 2.75 12.86
CA ALA A 65 -2.80 3.58 11.88
C ALA A 65 -3.04 5.07 12.10
N VAL A 66 -4.21 5.44 12.62
CA VAL A 66 -4.66 6.84 12.78
C VAL A 66 -3.59 7.79 13.34
N PRO A 67 -2.86 7.46 14.42
CA PRO A 67 -1.86 8.37 14.99
C PRO A 67 -0.69 8.71 14.06
N PHE A 68 -0.47 7.91 13.01
CA PHE A 68 0.68 8.04 12.09
C PHE A 68 0.29 8.62 10.73
N LEU A 69 -1.01 8.66 10.40
CA LEU A 69 -1.49 9.10 9.09
C LEU A 69 -1.06 10.52 8.69
N PRO A 70 -0.95 11.50 9.62
CA PRO A 70 -0.45 12.84 9.27
C PRO A 70 1.02 12.89 8.82
N ASP A 71 1.81 11.86 9.18
CA ASP A 71 3.25 11.85 8.97
C ASP A 71 3.69 10.90 7.84
N VAL A 72 2.76 10.23 7.16
CA VAL A 72 3.05 9.27 6.08
C VAL A 72 2.54 9.75 4.73
N ASP A 73 3.11 9.25 3.64
CA ASP A 73 2.71 9.56 2.25
C ASP A 73 1.85 8.44 1.64
N LEU A 74 1.91 7.23 2.20
CA LEU A 74 1.23 6.04 1.69
C LEU A 74 0.65 5.22 2.85
N LEU A 75 -0.60 4.76 2.72
CA LEU A 75 -1.18 3.72 3.55
C LEU A 75 -1.42 2.47 2.70
N LEU A 76 -0.69 1.39 2.96
CA LEU A 76 -0.90 0.08 2.34
C LEU A 76 -1.79 -0.79 3.22
N VAL A 77 -2.94 -1.23 2.70
CA VAL A 77 -3.81 -2.22 3.35
C VAL A 77 -3.62 -3.58 2.70
N MET A 78 -3.18 -4.56 3.49
CA MET A 78 -3.01 -5.94 3.05
C MET A 78 -4.33 -6.71 3.12
N THR A 79 -4.70 -7.40 2.04
CA THR A 79 -5.87 -8.29 1.95
C THR A 79 -5.48 -9.78 1.86
N VAL A 80 -4.20 -10.08 2.10
CA VAL A 80 -3.67 -11.43 2.30
C VAL A 80 -2.67 -11.40 3.45
N GLN A 81 -2.32 -12.55 4.02
CA GLN A 81 -1.26 -12.57 5.01
C GLN A 81 0.09 -12.28 4.33
N PRO A 82 0.98 -11.50 4.95
CA PRO A 82 2.32 -11.30 4.42
C PRO A 82 3.08 -12.64 4.34
N GLY A 83 3.98 -12.75 3.36
CA GLY A 83 4.94 -13.87 3.24
C GLY A 83 4.88 -14.65 1.94
N PHE A 84 3.69 -14.87 1.35
CA PHE A 84 3.55 -15.69 0.14
C PHE A 84 2.64 -15.08 -0.92
N ALA A 85 3.08 -15.15 -2.19
CA ALA A 85 2.28 -14.75 -3.34
C ALA A 85 1.17 -15.79 -3.66
N GLY A 86 0.10 -15.35 -4.32
CA GLY A 86 -0.96 -16.24 -4.83
C GLY A 86 -2.05 -16.61 -3.82
N GLN A 87 -2.02 -16.04 -2.61
CA GLN A 87 -3.10 -16.19 -1.62
C GLN A 87 -4.42 -15.57 -2.12
N ALA A 88 -5.53 -16.15 -1.65
CA ALA A 88 -6.86 -15.67 -2.00
C ALA A 88 -7.18 -14.33 -1.32
N PHE A 89 -7.83 -13.44 -2.08
CA PHE A 89 -8.31 -12.15 -1.59
C PHE A 89 -9.25 -12.29 -0.39
N ARG A 90 -8.99 -11.53 0.67
CA ARG A 90 -9.83 -11.45 1.87
C ARG A 90 -10.84 -10.32 1.77
N SER A 91 -12.07 -10.65 1.39
CA SER A 91 -13.17 -9.67 1.31
C SER A 91 -13.57 -9.08 2.67
N ASP A 92 -13.26 -9.75 3.78
CA ASP A 92 -13.47 -9.26 5.14
C ASP A 92 -12.63 -8.01 5.47
N VAL A 93 -11.60 -7.70 4.67
CA VAL A 93 -10.77 -6.50 4.84
C VAL A 93 -11.38 -5.27 4.14
N VAL A 94 -12.31 -5.44 3.21
CA VAL A 94 -12.90 -4.33 2.43
C VAL A 94 -13.52 -3.22 3.30
N PRO A 95 -14.23 -3.50 4.40
CA PRO A 95 -14.69 -2.45 5.32
C PRO A 95 -13.56 -1.56 5.86
N LYS A 96 -12.38 -2.12 6.13
CA LYS A 96 -11.20 -1.38 6.60
C LYS A 96 -10.68 -0.41 5.54
N ILE A 97 -10.73 -0.79 4.27
CA ILE A 97 -10.33 0.08 3.14
C ILE A 97 -11.28 1.29 3.07
N ARG A 98 -12.58 1.06 3.23
CA ARG A 98 -13.59 2.15 3.26
C ARG A 98 -13.40 3.07 4.45
N GLU A 99 -13.15 2.49 5.62
CA GLU A 99 -12.89 3.24 6.86
C GLU A 99 -11.65 4.13 6.69
N ALA A 100 -10.56 3.58 6.13
CA ALA A 100 -9.36 4.33 5.83
C ALA A 100 -9.62 5.48 4.86
N ARG A 101 -10.29 5.22 3.72
CA ARG A 101 -10.61 6.28 2.75
C ARG A 101 -11.46 7.38 3.36
N ALA A 102 -12.51 7.01 4.09
CA ALA A 102 -13.40 7.98 4.74
C ALA A 102 -12.65 8.86 5.75
N TYR A 103 -11.70 8.28 6.50
CA TYR A 103 -10.86 9.04 7.42
C TYR A 103 -9.92 9.99 6.68
N LEU A 104 -9.21 9.50 5.66
CA LEU A 104 -8.30 10.32 4.86
C LEU A 104 -9.02 11.50 4.17
N ASP A 105 -10.23 11.27 3.66
CA ASP A 105 -11.08 12.33 3.07
C ASP A 105 -11.54 13.33 4.13
N LYS A 106 -11.98 12.84 5.30
CA LYS A 106 -12.49 13.67 6.39
C LYS A 106 -11.43 14.59 6.98
N GLU A 107 -10.21 14.10 7.11
CA GLU A 107 -9.08 14.83 7.69
C GLU A 107 -8.25 15.59 6.63
N ASP A 108 -8.66 15.55 5.36
CA ASP A 108 -7.98 16.19 4.22
C ASP A 108 -6.49 15.82 4.13
N LEU A 109 -6.21 14.52 4.29
CA LEU A 109 -4.85 13.98 4.28
C LEU A 109 -4.43 13.56 2.88
N ASP A 110 -3.31 14.11 2.41
CA ASP A 110 -2.66 13.75 1.14
C ASP A 110 -1.85 12.45 1.28
N VAL A 111 -2.57 11.34 1.52
CA VAL A 111 -2.02 10.00 1.68
C VAL A 111 -2.60 9.10 0.59
N GLU A 112 -1.73 8.46 -0.21
CA GLU A 112 -2.16 7.47 -1.20
C GLU A 112 -2.63 6.19 -0.48
N LEU A 113 -3.84 5.71 -0.78
CA LEU A 113 -4.36 4.45 -0.25
C LEU A 113 -4.04 3.30 -1.21
N GLN A 114 -3.08 2.47 -0.85
CA GLN A 114 -2.69 1.29 -1.61
C GLN A 114 -3.34 0.02 -1.04
N VAL A 115 -3.68 -0.93 -1.91
CA VAL A 115 -4.16 -2.26 -1.52
C VAL A 115 -3.34 -3.35 -2.19
N ASP A 116 -2.83 -4.28 -1.40
CA ASP A 116 -2.07 -5.46 -1.85
C ASP A 116 -2.70 -6.76 -1.35
N GLY A 117 -2.66 -7.79 -2.21
CA GLY A 117 -3.17 -9.12 -1.92
C GLY A 117 -4.29 -9.53 -2.87
N GLY A 118 -4.10 -10.62 -3.61
CA GLY A 118 -5.18 -11.24 -4.38
C GLY A 118 -5.87 -10.35 -5.42
N ILE A 119 -5.24 -9.25 -5.85
CA ILE A 119 -5.83 -8.31 -6.82
C ILE A 119 -5.83 -8.90 -8.23
N LYS A 120 -7.02 -9.04 -8.80
CA LYS A 120 -7.33 -9.66 -10.10
C LYS A 120 -8.50 -8.92 -10.74
N ILE A 121 -8.93 -9.35 -11.93
CA ILE A 121 -10.01 -8.71 -12.71
C ILE A 121 -11.34 -8.64 -11.93
N ASP A 122 -11.61 -9.63 -11.09
CA ASP A 122 -12.82 -9.74 -10.27
C ASP A 122 -12.72 -8.98 -8.94
N THR A 123 -11.52 -8.83 -8.37
CA THR A 123 -11.32 -8.16 -7.06
C THR A 123 -10.88 -6.70 -7.16
N ALA A 124 -10.24 -6.29 -8.27
CA ALA A 124 -9.83 -4.91 -8.50
C ALA A 124 -10.98 -3.90 -8.44
N PRO A 125 -12.17 -4.17 -9.04
CA PRO A 125 -13.34 -3.30 -8.87
C PRO A 125 -13.74 -3.07 -7.42
N ILE A 126 -13.65 -4.11 -6.59
CA ILE A 126 -14.11 -4.09 -5.19
C ILE A 126 -13.26 -3.12 -4.36
N VAL A 127 -11.93 -3.22 -4.50
CA VAL A 127 -11.01 -2.37 -3.72
C VAL A 127 -10.94 -0.94 -4.27
N ALA A 128 -11.09 -0.77 -5.58
CA ALA A 128 -11.20 0.56 -6.19
C ALA A 128 -12.45 1.29 -5.73
N GLU A 129 -13.61 0.61 -5.71
CA GLU A 129 -14.86 1.16 -5.17
C GLU A 129 -14.77 1.41 -3.66
N ALA A 130 -13.99 0.61 -2.93
CA ALA A 130 -13.74 0.82 -1.50
C ALA A 130 -12.86 2.03 -1.20
N GLY A 131 -12.18 2.61 -2.20
CA GLY A 131 -11.41 3.85 -2.05
C GLY A 131 -9.91 3.74 -2.32
N ALA A 132 -9.42 2.60 -2.82
CA ALA A 132 -8.01 2.44 -3.15
C ALA A 132 -7.58 3.33 -4.34
N ASP A 133 -6.44 3.99 -4.20
CA ASP A 133 -5.78 4.79 -5.24
C ASP A 133 -4.76 3.94 -6.02
N ILE A 134 -4.11 2.99 -5.34
CA ILE A 134 -3.09 2.10 -5.92
C ILE A 134 -3.44 0.64 -5.66
N LEU A 135 -3.37 -0.19 -6.71
CA LEU A 135 -3.66 -1.62 -6.65
C LEU A 135 -2.41 -2.43 -6.96
N VAL A 136 -1.98 -3.29 -6.04
CA VAL A 136 -0.82 -4.18 -6.24
C VAL A 136 -1.30 -5.55 -6.73
N SER A 137 -0.89 -5.92 -7.96
CA SER A 137 -1.27 -7.19 -8.58
C SER A 137 -0.05 -7.92 -9.16
N GLY A 138 0.36 -9.00 -8.50
CA GLY A 138 1.36 -9.92 -9.03
C GLY A 138 0.72 -10.99 -9.92
N SER A 139 0.09 -11.99 -9.30
CA SER A 139 -0.52 -13.13 -10.00
C SER A 139 -1.70 -12.77 -10.92
N GLY A 140 -2.25 -11.56 -10.84
CA GLY A 140 -3.27 -11.09 -11.78
C GLY A 140 -2.69 -10.55 -13.09
N VAL A 141 -1.37 -10.31 -13.14
CA VAL A 141 -0.68 -9.67 -14.28
C VAL A 141 0.34 -10.61 -14.93
N PHE A 142 1.17 -11.29 -14.12
CA PHE A 142 2.37 -12.00 -14.59
C PHE A 142 2.24 -13.46 -15.08
N PRO A 143 1.17 -14.24 -14.85
CA PRO A 143 1.12 -15.64 -15.29
C PRO A 143 1.30 -15.83 -16.81
N ASP A 144 0.70 -14.94 -17.59
CA ASP A 144 0.71 -14.91 -19.05
C ASP A 144 0.26 -13.53 -19.55
N HIS A 145 0.28 -13.29 -20.86
CA HIS A 145 -0.37 -12.14 -21.53
C HIS A 145 -0.28 -10.78 -20.79
N VAL A 146 0.90 -10.46 -20.22
CA VAL A 146 1.11 -9.37 -19.23
C VAL A 146 0.46 -8.05 -19.63
N ALA A 147 0.69 -7.58 -20.86
CA ALA A 147 0.15 -6.31 -21.33
C ALA A 147 -1.39 -6.30 -21.40
N ALA A 148 -1.99 -7.41 -21.84
CA ALA A 148 -3.44 -7.56 -21.93
C ALA A 148 -4.08 -7.66 -20.53
N ASN A 149 -3.45 -8.42 -19.63
CA ASN A 149 -3.88 -8.56 -18.24
C ASN A 149 -3.84 -7.22 -17.51
N LEU A 150 -2.72 -6.49 -17.62
CA LEU A 150 -2.58 -5.15 -17.03
C LEU A 150 -3.61 -4.16 -17.59
N LYS A 151 -3.81 -4.14 -18.91
CA LYS A 151 -4.81 -3.28 -19.55
C LYS A 151 -6.22 -3.57 -19.02
N LYS A 152 -6.61 -4.84 -18.98
CA LYS A 152 -7.94 -5.26 -18.51
C LYS A 152 -8.14 -4.95 -17.02
N LEU A 153 -7.12 -5.17 -16.20
CA LEU A 153 -7.14 -4.86 -14.77
C LEU A 153 -7.36 -3.35 -14.53
N ARG A 154 -6.62 -2.52 -15.28
CA ARG A 154 -6.78 -1.06 -15.25
C ARG A 154 -8.20 -0.65 -15.65
N GLU A 155 -8.71 -1.15 -16.77
CA GLU A 155 -10.05 -0.82 -17.27
C GLU A 155 -11.17 -1.17 -16.28
N VAL A 156 -11.10 -2.32 -15.59
CA VAL A 156 -12.11 -2.69 -14.60
C VAL A 156 -12.01 -1.87 -13.31
N ALA A 157 -10.80 -1.54 -12.86
CA ALA A 157 -10.59 -0.71 -11.68
C ALA A 157 -11.06 0.73 -11.90
N GLU A 158 -10.65 1.36 -13.01
CA GLU A 158 -11.00 2.74 -13.33
C GLU A 158 -12.52 2.91 -13.50
N ARG A 159 -13.21 1.98 -14.17
CA ARG A 159 -14.69 2.04 -14.32
C ARG A 159 -15.44 2.03 -13.00
N SER A 160 -14.92 1.35 -11.98
CA SER A 160 -15.55 1.29 -10.66
C SER A 160 -15.19 2.50 -9.79
N ALA A 161 -13.97 3.02 -9.90
CA ALA A 161 -13.54 4.22 -9.17
C ALA A 161 -14.39 5.45 -9.54
N HIS A 162 -14.81 5.58 -10.80
CA HIS A 162 -15.67 6.68 -11.27
C HIS A 162 -17.09 6.66 -10.68
N ARG A 163 -17.51 5.56 -10.02
CA ARG A 163 -18.81 5.50 -9.32
C ARG A 163 -18.76 6.08 -7.90
N ARG A 164 -17.59 6.57 -7.47
CA ARG A 164 -17.41 7.28 -6.19
C ARG A 164 -17.97 8.72 -6.19
N SER A 165 -18.44 9.23 -7.34
CA SER A 165 -19.00 10.58 -7.49
C SER A 165 -20.45 10.68 -7.04
#